data_AF-A0A450ZD38-F1
#
_entry.id   AF-A0A450ZD38-F1
#
_cell.length_a   1.000
_cell.length_b   1.000
_cell.length_c   1.000
_cell.angle_alpha   90.00
_cell.angle_beta   90.00
_cell.angle_gamma   90.00
#
_symmetry.space_group_name_H-M   'P 1'
#
loop_
_entity.id
_entity.type
_entity.pdbx_description
1 polymer ?
#
loop_
_entity_poly.entity_id
_entity_poly.type
_entity_poly.pdbx_seq_one_letter_code
_entity_poly.pdbx_strand_id
1 'polypeptide(L)' 'MADDGYLDLDAAARFIGIAPGELDKLARSGAVQRENGRLHPLRLVRGYVEDISVSKRRTMGSRCVYRSPPPVGPGAKR' A
#
# COMPACT_ATOMS: atom_id res chain seq x y z
N MET A 1 5.67 29.07 19.49
CA MET A 1 5.60 28.81 18.03
C MET A 1 5.67 27.31 17.83
N ALA A 2 4.54 26.68 17.53
CA ALA A 2 4.54 25.37 16.90
C ALA A 2 3.72 25.58 15.62
N ASP A 3 4.42 25.81 14.52
CA ASP A 3 3.88 25.39 13.25
C ASP A 3 3.82 23.86 13.41
N ASP A 4 2.65 23.30 13.73
CA ASP A 4 2.53 21.88 14.14
C ASP A 4 3.06 20.89 13.07
N GLY A 5 3.55 21.39 11.93
CA GLY A 5 4.23 20.61 10.90
C GLY A 5 3.28 19.72 10.11
N TYR A 6 1.97 19.85 10.32
CA TYR A 6 0.95 19.11 9.60
C TYR A 6 0.73 19.72 8.22
N LEU A 7 0.66 18.84 7.23
CA LEU A 7 0.46 19.19 5.83
C LEU A 7 -1.00 18.98 5.45
N ASP A 8 -1.59 19.90 4.69
CA ASP A 8 -2.84 19.63 3.98
C ASP A 8 -2.63 18.54 2.91
N LEU A 9 -3.71 17.96 2.38
CA LEU A 9 -3.65 16.93 1.35
C LEU A 9 -2.76 17.30 0.16
N ASP A 10 -2.90 18.54 -0.34
CA ASP A 10 -2.15 18.99 -1.52
C ASP A 10 -0.65 19.14 -1.20
N ALA A 11 -0.33 19.71 -0.03
CA ALA A 11 1.05 19.84 0.45
C ALA A 11 1.69 18.48 0.74
N ALA A 12 0.94 17.57 1.35
CA ALA A 12 1.35 16.20 1.62
C ALA A 12 1.64 15.44 0.32
N ALA A 13 0.78 15.56 -0.69
CA ALA A 13 0.96 14.92 -2.00
C ALA A 13 2.24 15.40 -2.69
N ARG A 14 2.50 16.72 -2.67
CA ARG A 14 3.76 17.29 -3.17
C ARG A 14 4.98 16.83 -2.38
N PHE A 15 4.86 16.71 -1.06
CA PHE A 15 5.96 16.30 -0.19
C PHE A 15 6.48 14.90 -0.49
N ILE A 16 5.59 13.93 -0.78
CA ILE A 16 5.97 12.56 -1.17
C ILE A 16 6.07 12.36 -2.70
N GLY A 17 5.72 13.37 -3.50
CA GLY A 17 5.85 13.34 -4.96
C GLY A 17 4.80 12.47 -5.67
N ILE A 18 3.57 12.39 -5.15
CA ILE A 18 2.47 11.65 -5.80
C ILE A 18 1.29 12.55 -6.14
N ALA A 19 0.37 12.05 -6.96
CA ALA A 19 -0.87 12.75 -7.25
C ALA A 19 -1.78 12.82 -6.01
N PRO A 20 -2.50 13.94 -5.77
CA PRO A 20 -3.38 14.09 -4.61
C PRO A 20 -4.51 13.05 -4.59
N GLY A 21 -4.98 12.60 -5.76
CA GLY A 21 -5.97 11.52 -5.87
C GLY A 21 -5.43 10.16 -5.41
N GLU A 22 -4.14 9.87 -5.60
CA GLU A 22 -3.51 8.65 -5.09
C GLU A 22 -3.34 8.72 -3.57
N LEU A 23 -2.93 9.90 -3.06
CA LEU A 23 -2.87 10.13 -1.63
C LEU A 23 -4.24 10.01 -0.96
N ASP A 24 -5.30 10.44 -1.65
CA ASP A 24 -6.66 10.27 -1.15
C ASP A 24 -7.07 8.80 -1.02
N LYS A 25 -6.72 7.97 -2.01
CA LYS A 25 -6.94 6.52 -1.93
C LYS A 25 -6.19 5.90 -0.75
N LEU A 26 -4.94 6.29 -0.50
CA LEU A 26 -4.14 5.80 0.62
C LEU A 26 -4.71 6.21 1.98
N ALA A 27 -5.25 7.43 2.08
CA ALA A 27 -5.92 7.84 3.31
C ALA A 27 -7.24 7.08 3.52
N ARG A 28 -8.01 6.86 2.46
CA ARG A 28 -9.26 6.07 2.51
C ARG A 28 -9.02 4.60 2.80
N SER A 29 -7.90 4.03 2.37
CA SER A 29 -7.52 2.65 2.69
C SER A 29 -7.03 2.47 4.12
N GLY A 30 -6.82 3.58 4.86
CA GLY A 30 -6.27 3.58 6.21
C GLY A 30 -4.75 3.42 6.25
N ALA A 31 -4.07 3.41 5.10
CA ALA A 31 -2.60 3.38 5.04
C ALA A 31 -1.98 4.67 5.62
N VAL A 32 -2.72 5.79 5.58
CA VAL A 32 -2.29 7.07 6.14
C VAL A 32 -3.35 7.64 7.06
N GLN A 33 -2.95 8.03 8.27
CA GLN A 33 -3.86 8.64 9.25
C GLN A 33 -3.96 10.16 9.04
N ARG A 34 -5.19 10.65 8.85
CA ARG A 34 -5.51 12.08 8.82
C ARG A 34 -6.01 12.52 10.19
N GLU A 35 -5.52 13.66 10.67
CA GLU A 35 -5.95 14.28 11.92
C GLU A 35 -6.53 15.66 11.59
N ASN A 36 -7.84 15.84 11.80
CA ASN A 36 -8.59 17.06 11.44
C ASN A 36 -8.39 17.52 9.97
N GLY A 37 -8.29 16.55 9.04
CA GLY A 37 -8.06 16.82 7.61
C GLY A 37 -6.59 17.09 7.23
N ARG A 38 -5.68 17.11 8.20
CA ARG A 38 -4.24 17.32 7.97
C ARG A 38 -3.44 16.04 8.17
N LEU A 39 -2.24 16.00 7.61
CA LEU A 39 -1.36 14.84 7.60
C LEU A 39 -0.03 15.17 8.27
N HIS A 40 0.35 14.35 9.23
CA HIS A 40 1.67 14.45 9.84
C HIS A 40 2.73 13.88 8.88
N PRO A 41 3.79 14.62 8.51
CA PRO A 41 4.74 14.23 7.46
C PRO A 41 5.45 12.91 7.76
N LEU A 42 5.86 12.67 9.02
CA LEU A 42 6.48 11.39 9.40
C LEU A 42 5.52 10.20 9.29
N ARG A 43 4.24 10.37 9.65
CA ARG A 43 3.22 9.30 9.55
C ARG A 43 2.87 9.03 8.09
N LEU A 44 2.84 10.09 7.27
CA LEU A 44 2.65 10.03 5.83
C LEU A 44 3.72 9.16 5.15
N VAL A 45 5.00 9.45 5.38
CA VAL A 45 6.11 8.70 4.80
C VAL A 45 6.07 7.24 5.26
N ARG A 46 5.84 6.99 6.56
CA ARG A 46 5.75 5.63 7.10
C ARG A 46 4.64 4.81 6.44
N GLY A 47 3.44 5.39 6.35
CA GLY A 47 2.29 4.73 5.72
C GLY A 47 2.50 4.46 4.23
N TYR A 48 3.09 5.42 3.52
CA TYR A 48 3.39 5.27 2.09
C TYR A 48 4.42 4.17 1.81
N VAL A 49 5.51 4.11 2.58
CA VAL A 49 6.53 3.06 2.44
C VAL A 49 5.97 1.67 2.74
N GLU A 50 5.11 1.56 3.76
CA GLU A 50 4.44 0.31 4.11
C GLU A 50 3.51 -0.16 2.98
N ASP A 51 2.71 0.74 2.41
CA ASP A 51 1.83 0.45 1.28
C ASP A 51 2.60 -0.02 0.05
N ILE A 52 3.66 0.68 -0.36
CA ILE A 52 4.51 0.28 -1.49
C ILE A 52 5.13 -1.10 -1.24
N SER A 53 5.57 -1.37 0.00
CA SER A 53 6.20 -2.64 0.37
C SER A 53 5.22 -3.82 0.29
N VAL A 54 3.95 -3.60 0.68
CA VAL A 54 2.88 -4.59 0.57
C VAL A 54 2.44 -4.77 -0.88
N SER A 55 2.24 -3.67 -1.62
CA SER A 55 1.87 -3.66 -3.03
C SER A 55 2.90 -4.40 -3.88
N LYS A 56 4.20 -4.13 -3.66
CA LYS A 56 5.31 -4.82 -4.35
C LYS A 56 5.35 -6.31 -4.02
N ARG A 57 5.01 -6.70 -2.77
CA ARG A 57 4.87 -8.11 -2.38
C ARG A 57 3.73 -8.81 -3.10
N ARG A 58 2.60 -8.15 -3.35
CA ARG A 58 1.49 -8.72 -4.14
C ARG A 58 1.85 -8.92 -5.61
N THR A 59 2.58 -7.98 -6.21
CA THR A 59 3.01 -8.08 -7.62
C THR A 59 4.04 -9.20 -7.83
N MET A 60 4.93 -9.45 -6.85
CA MET A 60 5.89 -10.57 -6.92
C MET A 60 5.31 -11.90 -6.42
N GLY A 61 4.35 -11.90 -5.50
CA GLY A 61 3.73 -13.11 -4.94
C GLY A 61 2.82 -13.88 -5.90
N SER A 62 2.33 -13.24 -6.97
CA SER A 62 1.51 -13.92 -8.00
C SER A 62 2.31 -14.69 -9.05
N ARG A 63 3.65 -14.76 -8.93
CA ARG A 63 4.50 -15.60 -9.81
C ARG A 63 5.04 -16.87 -9.16
N CYS A 64 4.68 -17.18 -7.92
CA CYS A 64 4.92 -18.51 -7.40
C CYS A 64 3.81 -19.45 -7.87
N VAL A 65 3.96 -19.85 -9.12
CA VAL A 65 3.53 -21.15 -9.66
C VAL A 65 3.85 -22.26 -8.66
N TYR A 66 2.87 -22.61 -7.81
CA TYR A 66 2.69 -23.98 -7.38
C TYR A 66 1.36 -24.45 -7.97
N ARG A 67 1.39 -24.67 -9.29
CA ARG A 67 0.37 -25.46 -9.96
C ARG A 67 0.59 -26.87 -9.42
N SER A 68 -0.13 -27.24 -8.38
CA SER A 68 -0.12 -28.61 -7.87
C SER A 68 -0.23 -29.56 -9.08
N PRO A 69 0.64 -30.57 -9.22
CA PRO A 69 0.40 -31.60 -10.24
C PRO A 69 -0.99 -32.17 -9.99
N PRO A 70 -1.79 -32.45 -11.05
CA PRO A 70 -3.08 -33.10 -10.86
C PRO A 70 -2.87 -34.40 -10.07
N PRO A 71 -3.77 -34.76 -9.13
CA PRO A 71 -3.65 -36.01 -8.43
C PRO A 71 -3.67 -37.14 -9.47
N VAL A 72 -2.56 -37.84 -9.62
CA VAL A 72 -2.48 -39.10 -10.36
C VAL A 72 -3.28 -40.13 -9.57
N GLY A 73 -4.57 -40.27 -9.91
CA GLY A 73 -5.42 -41.30 -9.34
C GLY A 73 -4.86 -42.70 -9.68
N PRO A 74 -4.86 -43.66 -8.75
CA PRO A 74 -4.50 -45.03 -9.06
C PRO A 74 -5.69 -45.69 -9.76
N GLY A 75 -5.72 -45.61 -11.08
CA GLY A 75 -6.84 -46.11 -11.89
C GLY A 75 -6.42 -46.54 -13.28
N ALA A 76 -5.33 -47.30 -13.40
CA ALA A 76 -4.93 -47.92 -14.66
C ALA A 76 -4.20 -49.25 -14.41
N LYS A 77 -4.97 -50.32 -14.15
CA LYS A 77 -4.59 -51.69 -14.52
C LYS A 77 -5.82 -52.46 -14.99
N ARG A 78 -5.79 -52.71 -16.30
CA ARG A 78 -6.30 -53.84 -17.11
C ARG A 78 -7.59 -54.53 -16.66
#